data_AF-A0A7K3A4I2-F1
#
_entry.id   AF-A0A7K3A4I2-F1
#
_cell.length_a   1.000
_cell.length_b   1.000
_cell.length_c   1.000
_cell.angle_alpha   90.00
_cell.angle_beta   90.00
_cell.angle_gamma   90.00
#
_symmetry.space_group_name_H-M   'P 1'
#
loop_
_entity.id
_entity.type
_entity.pdbx_description
1 polymer ?
#
loop_
_entity_poly.entity_id
_entity_poly.type
_entity_poly.pdbx_seq_one_letter_code
_entity_poly.pdbx_strand_id
1 'polypeptide(L)' 'MKLANVTGVGIGRDEHSGTDVIVVFVTRKVPRDRLPADDVVPQQLEGVPVRVLAIGDVRAQDETPDGL' A
#
# COMPACT_ATOMS: atom_id res chain seq x y z
N MET A 1 -5.19 2.94 13.96
CA MET A 1 -5.88 1.71 13.52
C MET A 1 -5.05 1.05 12.44
N LYS A 2 -4.97 -0.28 12.41
CA LYS A 2 -4.21 -1.06 11.40
C LYS A 2 -5.22 -1.72 10.47
N LEU A 3 -5.18 -1.39 9.17
CA LEU A 3 -6.00 -2.05 8.16
C LEU A 3 -5.43 -3.44 7.87
N ALA A 4 -6.29 -4.47 7.83
CA ALA A 4 -5.84 -5.87 7.88
C ALA A 4 -4.91 -6.26 6.72
N ASN A 5 -5.08 -5.66 5.54
CA ASN A 5 -4.33 -6.01 4.33
C ASN A 5 -3.20 -5.02 4.00
N VAL A 6 -3.04 -3.93 4.76
CA VAL A 6 -2.03 -2.89 4.46
C VAL A 6 -0.67 -3.29 5.04
N THR A 7 0.34 -3.33 4.16
CA THR A 7 1.73 -3.65 4.49
C THR A 7 2.59 -2.40 4.68
N GLY A 8 2.20 -1.27 4.07
CA GLY A 8 2.92 0.00 4.20
C GLY A 8 2.21 1.17 3.54
N VAL A 9 2.66 2.38 3.85
CA VAL A 9 2.19 3.64 3.25
C VAL A 9 3.40 4.49 2.90
N GLY A 10 3.37 5.10 1.72
CA GLY A 10 4.41 6.02 1.26
C GLY A 10 3.83 7.18 0.46
N ILE A 11 4.70 8.12 0.09
CA ILE A 11 4.38 9.24 -0.79
C ILE A 11 5.12 9.01 -2.11
N GLY A 12 4.39 9.13 -3.21
CA GLY A 12 4.94 9.06 -4.56
C GLY A 12 4.57 10.30 -5.37
N ARG A 13 5.07 10.35 -6.59
CA ARG A 13 4.65 11.34 -7.59
C ARG A 13 4.03 10.61 -8.77
N ASP A 14 2.86 11.05 -9.19
CA ASP A 14 2.22 10.52 -10.38
C ASP A 14 3.02 10.91 -11.63
N GLU A 15 3.39 9.93 -12.43
CA GLU A 15 4.26 10.15 -13.60
C GLU A 15 3.57 10.95 -14.71
N HIS A 16 2.24 10.89 -14.80
CA HIS A 16 1.49 11.57 -15.86
C HIS A 16 1.11 13.00 -15.46
N SER A 17 0.57 13.17 -14.25
CA SER A 17 0.11 14.47 -13.76
C SER A 17 1.16 15.27 -12.98
N GLY A 18 2.27 14.64 -12.58
CA GLY A 18 3.29 15.25 -11.72
C GLY A 18 2.83 15.54 -10.29
N THR A 19 1.60 15.13 -9.92
CA THR A 19 0.99 15.45 -8.63
C THR A 19 1.44 14.46 -7.56
N ASP A 20 1.55 14.90 -6.32
CA ASP A 20 1.84 14.02 -5.20
C ASP A 20 0.69 13.03 -4.98
N VAL A 21 1.03 11.79 -4.67
CA VAL A 21 0.08 10.72 -4.41
C VAL A 21 0.44 9.97 -3.15
N ILE A 22 -0.56 9.49 -2.43
CA ILE A 22 -0.34 8.55 -1.33
C ILE A 22 -0.37 7.15 -1.92
N VAL A 23 0.69 6.38 -1.69
CA VAL A 23 0.79 4.99 -2.13
C VAL A 23 0.55 4.08 -0.95
N VAL A 24 -0.51 3.29 -1.02
CA VAL A 24 -0.82 2.26 -0.02
C VAL A 24 -0.43 0.90 -0.58
N PHE A 25 0.48 0.24 0.12
CA PHE A 25 0.91 -1.10 -0.20
C PHE A 25 0.05 -2.11 0.54
N VAL A 26 -0.40 -3.14 -0.18
CA VAL A 26 -1.20 -4.23 0.38
C VAL A 26 -0.64 -5.59 0.00
N THR A 27 -0.94 -6.61 0.80
CA THR A 27 -0.60 -8.00 0.44
C THR A 27 -1.38 -8.44 -0.79
N ARG A 28 -2.68 -8.16 -0.84
CA ARG A 28 -3.58 -8.53 -1.95
C ARG A 28 -4.72 -7.54 -2.12
N LYS A 29 -5.25 -7.46 -3.34
CA LYS A 29 -6.53 -6.77 -3.60
C LYS A 29 -7.69 -7.70 -3.27
N VAL A 30 -8.70 -7.17 -2.61
CA VAL A 30 -9.95 -7.86 -2.30
C VAL A 30 -11.09 -7.06 -2.94
N PRO A 31 -12.08 -7.71 -3.57
CA PRO A 31 -13.29 -7.02 -4.04
C PRO A 31 -13.95 -6.22 -2.91
N ARG A 32 -14.43 -5.01 -3.24
CA ARG A 32 -14.96 -4.07 -2.22
C ARG A 32 -16.18 -4.62 -1.47
N ASP A 33 -17.02 -5.40 -2.15
CA ASP A 33 -18.18 -6.10 -1.58
C ASP A 33 -17.81 -7.21 -0.59
N ARG A 34 -16.53 -7.62 -0.57
CA ARG A 34 -15.99 -8.64 0.33
C ARG A 34 -15.03 -8.05 1.37
N LEU A 35 -14.91 -6.72 1.45
CA LEU A 35 -14.13 -6.02 2.45
C LEU A 35 -15.06 -5.41 3.50
N PRO A 36 -14.74 -5.52 4.80
CA PRO A 36 -15.35 -4.68 5.81
C PRO A 36 -15.22 -3.21 5.41
N ALA A 37 -16.25 -2.40 5.66
CA ALA A 37 -16.25 -0.98 5.27
C ALA A 37 -15.03 -0.23 5.84
N ASP A 38 -14.63 -0.56 7.06
CA ASP A 38 -13.48 0.04 7.75
C ASP A 38 -12.13 -0.36 7.16
N ASP A 39 -12.09 -1.45 6.38
CA ASP A 39 -10.88 -1.93 5.69
C ASP A 39 -10.75 -1.34 4.26
N VAL A 40 -11.75 -0.59 3.79
CA VAL A 40 -11.72 0.04 2.47
C VAL A 40 -10.81 1.26 2.51
N VAL A 41 -9.70 1.20 1.78
CA VAL A 41 -8.82 2.35 1.58
C VAL A 41 -9.58 3.44 0.81
N PRO A 42 -9.64 4.69 1.33
CA PRO A 42 -10.33 5.78 0.65
C PRO A 42 -9.61 6.13 -0.66
N GLN A 43 -10.33 6.68 -1.63
CA GLN A 43 -9.74 7.07 -2.92
C GLN A 43 -8.91 8.36 -2.83
N GLN A 44 -9.15 9.16 -1.79
CA GLN A 44 -8.44 10.40 -1.49
C GLN A 44 -8.29 10.56 0.01
N LEU A 45 -7.20 11.18 0.45
CA LEU A 45 -6.99 11.58 1.83
C LEU A 45 -6.52 13.03 1.83
N GLU A 46 -7.26 13.92 2.51
CA GLU A 46 -6.98 15.36 2.56
C GLU A 46 -6.82 16.01 1.16
N GLY A 47 -7.59 15.51 0.18
CA GLY A 47 -7.51 15.97 -1.21
C GLY A 47 -6.37 15.35 -2.03
N VAL A 48 -5.48 14.57 -1.42
CA VAL A 48 -4.41 13.85 -2.10
C VAL A 48 -4.93 12.51 -2.63
N PRO A 49 -4.74 12.18 -3.92
CA PRO A 49 -5.18 10.91 -4.46
C PRO A 49 -4.42 9.72 -3.84
N VAL A 50 -5.15 8.64 -3.55
CA VAL A 50 -4.60 7.42 -2.99
C VAL A 50 -4.53 6.33 -4.06
N ARG A 51 -3.35 5.70 -4.17
CA ARG A 51 -3.06 4.60 -5.10
C ARG A 51 -2.79 3.33 -4.32
N VAL A 52 -3.54 2.27 -4.61
CA VAL A 52 -3.36 0.96 -3.95
C VAL A 52 -2.56 0.01 -4.84
N LEU A 53 -1.40 -0.42 -4.34
CA LEU A 53 -0.50 -1.36 -5.00
C LEU A 53 -0.42 -2.67 -4.22
N ALA A 54 -0.68 -3.80 -4.88
CA ALA A 54 -0.49 -5.12 -4.28
C ALA A 54 0.94 -5.58 -4.50
N ILE A 55 1.66 -5.84 -3.42
CA ILE A 55 3.08 -6.25 -3.44
C ILE A 55 3.34 -7.62 -2.83
N GLY A 56 2.30 -8.28 -2.33
CA GLY A 56 2.45 -9.55 -1.61
C GLY A 56 2.99 -9.36 -0.19
N ASP A 57 3.53 -10.43 0.37
CA ASP A 57 4.08 -10.43 1.72
C ASP A 57 5.48 -9.79 1.74
N VAL A 58 5.67 -8.82 2.64
CA VAL A 58 6.97 -8.19 2.88
C VAL A 58 7.66 -8.90 4.03
N ARG A 59 8.91 -9.31 3.82
CA ARG A 59 9.79 -9.89 4.85
C ARG A 59 11.10 -9.12 4.88
N ALA A 60 11.64 -8.94 6.07
CA ALA A 60 13.02 -8.49 6.20
C ALA A 60 13.93 -9.57 5.59
N GLN A 61 14.95 -9.14 4.85
CA GLN A 61 16.01 -10.03 4.45
C GLN A 61 16.89 -10.27 5.68
N ASP A 62 17.11 -11.54 6.05
CA ASP A 62 18.09 -11.86 7.07
C ASP A 62 19.48 -11.46 6.56
N GLU A 63 20.24 -10.75 7.40
CA GLU A 63 21.66 -10.44 7.16
C GLU A 63 22.43 -11.76 7.22
N THR A 64 22.42 -12.53 6.13
CA THR A 64 23.38 -13.62 5.94
C THR A 64 24.60 -12.98 5.30
N PRO A 65 25.77 -12.91 5.98
CA PRO A 65 26.99 -12.48 5.33
C PRO A 65 27.27 -13.46 4.19
N ASP A 66 27.46 -12.95 2.98
CA ASP A 66 27.90 -13.75 1.85
C ASP A 66 29.22 -14.47 2.21
N GLY A 67 29.18 -15.80 2.32
CA GLY A 67 30.37 -16.67 2.36
C GLY A 67 30.66 -17.37 3.68
N LEU A 68 30.24 -18.65 3.75
CA LEU A 68 30.95 -19.71 4.47
C LEU A 68 31.40 -20.75 3.44
#